data_AF-A0A2T1E4I4-F1
#
_entry.id   AF-A0A2T1E4I4-F1
#
_cell.length_a   1.000
_cell.length_b   1.000
_cell.length_c   1.000
_cell.angle_alpha   90.00
_cell.angle_beta   90.00
_cell.angle_gamma   90.00
#
_symmetry.space_group_name_H-M   'P 1'
#
loop_
_entity.id
_entity.type
_entity.pdbx_description
1 polymer ?
#
loop_
_entity_poly.entity_id
_entity_poly.type
_entity_poly.pdbx_seq_one_letter_code
_entity_poly.pdbx_strand_id
1 'polypeptide(L)'
;MTIKRREFLLFLGATAGSVALNSCQQKFAMPFSDGANSAKDAENIAGGINFKPVKGPIPLPTSSAVAEAGKLIPISTASAQQQAQAFSAYEVADDLVLPEGFTYDIIAAWGDKVGDSHFGYNNDYLSFVETGKGEGLLTVNFEYISAKPWIQTYQKVIGKSLPFAKLEEAVTPAGKAGINVFPVPETDPIAKMVREVAKAALIDVGIGVISVIRNDDGKWVRTNSPADRRITGISGLEDGRYLKSTGPAVAVFNKKGKGYLDKLG
;
A
#
# COMPACT_ATOMS: atom_id res chain seq x y z
N MET A 1 -53.46 -2.19 -11.57
CA MET A 1 -52.52 -2.75 -10.58
C MET A 1 -51.20 -2.01 -10.76
N THR A 2 -50.79 -1.21 -9.78
CA THR A 2 -49.69 -0.24 -9.95
C THR A 2 -48.45 -0.77 -9.23
N ILE A 3 -47.48 -1.29 -9.98
CA ILE A 3 -46.23 -1.82 -9.42
C ILE A 3 -45.35 -0.65 -8.99
N LYS A 4 -44.87 -0.66 -7.74
CA LYS A 4 -43.97 0.39 -7.24
C LYS A 4 -42.57 0.18 -7.80
N ARG A 5 -41.83 1.26 -8.07
CA ARG A 5 -40.45 1.23 -8.63
C ARG A 5 -39.52 0.25 -7.91
N ARG A 6 -39.66 0.12 -6.57
CA ARG A 6 -38.88 -0.84 -5.77
C ARG A 6 -39.19 -2.31 -6.09
N GLU A 7 -40.45 -2.63 -6.39
CA GLU A 7 -40.89 -3.99 -6.72
C GLU A 7 -40.43 -4.37 -8.13
N PHE A 8 -40.43 -3.41 -9.06
CA PHE A 8 -39.86 -3.58 -10.40
C PHE A 8 -38.34 -3.81 -10.36
N LEU A 9 -37.61 -3.06 -9.52
CA LEU A 9 -36.17 -3.23 -9.35
C LEU A 9 -35.81 -4.54 -8.66
N LEU A 10 -36.61 -4.99 -7.68
CA LEU A 10 -36.47 -6.31 -7.07
C LEU A 10 -36.71 -7.44 -8.08
N PHE A 11 -37.71 -7.31 -8.95
CA PHE A 11 -37.99 -8.30 -10.00
C PHE A 11 -36.85 -8.39 -11.02
N LEU A 12 -36.28 -7.26 -11.46
CA LEU A 12 -35.14 -7.23 -12.37
C LEU A 12 -33.84 -7.75 -11.71
N GLY A 13 -33.60 -7.39 -10.44
CA GLY A 13 -32.44 -7.86 -9.69
C GLY A 13 -32.46 -9.36 -9.38
N ALA A 14 -33.63 -9.90 -9.04
CA ALA A 14 -33.79 -11.31 -8.69
C ALA A 14 -33.76 -12.24 -9.92
N THR A 15 -34.21 -11.77 -11.09
CA THR A 15 -34.26 -12.60 -12.32
C THR A 15 -32.96 -12.55 -13.13
N ALA A 16 -32.24 -11.42 -13.15
CA ALA A 16 -30.95 -11.33 -13.84
C ALA A 16 -29.79 -11.99 -13.06
N GLY A 17 -29.85 -12.02 -11.72
CA GLY A 17 -28.81 -12.64 -10.90
C GLY A 17 -28.86 -14.17 -10.84
N SER A 18 -30.03 -14.78 -10.96
CA SER A 18 -30.21 -16.23 -10.76
C SER A 18 -29.98 -17.07 -12.02
N VAL A 19 -30.16 -16.51 -13.22
CA VAL A 19 -29.99 -17.27 -14.49
C VAL A 19 -28.56 -17.20 -15.03
N ALA A 20 -27.80 -16.14 -14.74
CA ALA A 20 -26.41 -16.01 -15.19
C ALA A 20 -25.37 -16.72 -14.30
N LEU A 21 -25.74 -17.15 -13.09
CA LEU A 21 -24.83 -17.80 -12.15
C LEU A 21 -24.92 -19.34 -12.11
N ASN A 22 -25.94 -19.93 -12.73
CA ASN A 22 -26.07 -21.40 -12.78
C ASN A 22 -25.15 -22.06 -13.82
N SER A 23 -24.66 -21.32 -14.81
CA SER A 23 -23.64 -21.79 -15.77
C SER A 23 -22.20 -21.53 -15.30
N CYS A 24 -22.01 -20.87 -14.16
CA CYS A 24 -20.72 -20.68 -13.49
C CYS A 24 -20.60 -21.50 -12.20
N GLN A 25 -21.29 -22.64 -12.10
CA GLN A 25 -20.97 -23.70 -11.12
C GLN A 25 -19.66 -24.42 -11.50
N GLN A 26 -18.59 -23.68 -11.74
CA GLN A 26 -17.28 -24.17 -11.34
C GLN A 26 -17.20 -23.94 -9.85
N LYS A 27 -16.98 -25.01 -9.09
CA LYS A 27 -16.59 -24.90 -7.68
C LYS A 27 -15.49 -23.83 -7.60
N PHE A 28 -15.80 -22.67 -7.04
CA PHE A 28 -14.78 -21.80 -6.49
C PHE A 28 -14.16 -22.60 -5.35
N ALA A 29 -13.13 -23.37 -5.68
CA ALA A 29 -12.23 -23.94 -4.70
C ALA A 29 -11.47 -22.75 -4.13
N MET A 30 -11.98 -22.17 -3.05
CA MET A 30 -11.17 -21.38 -2.14
C MET A 30 -10.09 -22.34 -1.64
N PRO A 31 -8.79 -22.15 -1.96
CA PRO A 31 -7.75 -23.12 -1.62
C PRO A 31 -7.46 -23.22 -0.11
N PHE A 32 -8.28 -22.57 0.73
CA PHE A 32 -8.08 -22.42 2.16
C PHE A 32 -9.35 -22.70 2.99
N SER A 33 -10.40 -23.28 2.40
CA SER A 33 -11.67 -23.52 3.12
C SER A 33 -11.81 -24.89 3.77
N ASP A 34 -10.83 -25.78 3.66
CA ASP A 34 -10.82 -27.00 4.47
C ASP A 34 -10.20 -26.70 5.83
N GLY A 35 -10.99 -26.92 6.89
CA GLY A 35 -10.55 -26.80 8.27
C GLY A 35 -9.36 -27.72 8.52
N ALA A 36 -8.17 -27.13 8.62
CA ALA A 36 -6.92 -27.84 8.83
C ALA A 36 -6.93 -28.54 10.20
N ASN A 37 -7.18 -29.85 10.21
CA ASN A 37 -6.87 -30.73 11.34
C ASN A 37 -5.34 -30.88 11.45
N SER A 38 -4.69 -29.86 12.02
CA SER A 38 -3.23 -29.71 12.08
C SER A 38 -2.50 -30.76 12.93
N ALA A 39 -3.20 -31.75 13.49
CA ALA A 39 -2.63 -32.75 14.40
C ALA A 39 -2.32 -34.11 13.75
N LYS A 40 -2.74 -34.36 12.50
CA LYS A 40 -2.45 -35.64 11.80
C LYS A 40 -1.49 -35.53 10.62
N ASP A 41 -1.22 -34.32 10.14
CA ASP A 41 -0.45 -34.11 8.90
C ASP A 41 1.03 -33.74 9.14
N ALA A 42 1.46 -33.63 10.41
CA ALA A 42 2.83 -33.24 10.74
C ALA A 42 3.84 -34.41 10.77
N GLU A 43 3.38 -35.67 10.85
CA GLU A 43 4.32 -36.79 11.08
C GLU A 43 4.78 -37.56 9.83
N ASN A 44 4.20 -37.38 8.64
CA ASN A 44 4.67 -38.11 7.44
C ASN A 44 4.35 -37.42 6.10
N ILE A 45 4.91 -36.22 5.84
CA ILE A 45 5.06 -35.74 4.46
C ILE A 45 6.55 -35.63 4.15
N ALA A 46 7.08 -36.61 3.41
CA ALA A 46 8.35 -36.44 2.72
C ALA A 46 8.20 -35.27 1.73
N GLY A 47 8.81 -34.13 2.05
CA GLY A 47 8.66 -32.87 1.31
C GLY A 47 7.67 -31.86 1.93
N GLY A 48 7.26 -32.04 3.18
CA GLY A 48 6.42 -31.08 3.91
C GLY A 48 7.09 -29.71 4.05
N ILE A 49 6.29 -28.64 3.97
CA ILE A 49 6.77 -27.26 4.12
C ILE A 49 7.27 -27.11 5.57
N ASN A 50 8.59 -27.06 5.77
CA ASN A 50 9.22 -26.96 7.08
C ASN A 50 9.15 -25.54 7.67
N PHE A 51 8.06 -24.81 7.38
CA PHE A 51 7.88 -23.45 7.84
C PHE A 51 7.50 -23.44 9.32
N LYS A 52 8.24 -22.67 10.12
CA LYS A 52 7.91 -22.37 11.51
C LYS A 52 7.30 -20.97 11.55
N PRO A 53 5.96 -20.84 11.69
CA PRO A 53 5.31 -19.54 11.73
C PRO A 53 5.85 -18.68 12.89
N VAL A 54 5.92 -17.37 12.67
CA VAL A 54 6.24 -16.42 13.74
C VAL A 54 5.11 -16.45 14.77
N LYS A 55 5.49 -16.52 16.05
CA LYS A 55 4.54 -16.49 17.16
C LYS A 55 3.97 -15.07 17.29
N GLY A 56 2.70 -14.91 16.94
CA GLY A 56 1.97 -13.66 17.15
C GLY A 56 1.59 -13.41 18.62
N PRO A 57 1.13 -12.18 18.95
CA PRO A 57 0.68 -11.82 20.30
C PRO A 57 -0.66 -12.47 20.68
N ILE A 58 -1.41 -12.99 19.70
CA ILE A 58 -2.73 -13.58 19.89
C ILE A 58 -2.64 -15.10 19.62
N PRO A 59 -3.13 -15.96 20.53
CA PRO A 59 -3.19 -17.39 20.29
C PRO A 59 -4.13 -17.70 19.12
N LEU A 60 -3.60 -18.33 18.07
CA LEU A 60 -4.38 -18.86 16.95
C LEU A 60 -4.62 -20.35 17.13
N PRO A 61 -5.69 -20.97 16.58
CA PRO A 61 -5.94 -22.41 16.70
C PRO A 61 -4.79 -23.31 16.25
N THR A 62 -3.92 -22.82 15.37
CA THR A 62 -2.71 -23.49 14.87
C THR A 62 -1.47 -23.27 15.74
N SER A 63 -1.57 -22.46 16.80
CA SER A 63 -0.49 -22.20 17.75
C SER A 63 -0.23 -23.41 18.65
N SER A 64 0.95 -23.46 19.25
CA SER A 64 1.33 -24.49 20.23
C SER A 64 1.69 -23.88 21.58
N ALA A 65 1.42 -24.61 22.65
CA ALA A 65 1.91 -24.33 24.01
C ALA A 65 2.85 -25.46 24.48
N VAL A 66 3.64 -25.20 25.51
CA VAL A 66 4.50 -26.20 26.14
C VAL A 66 3.73 -26.85 27.29
N ALA A 67 3.54 -28.16 27.23
CA ALA A 67 3.00 -28.95 28.33
C ALA A 67 4.02 -29.10 29.48
N GLU A 68 3.58 -29.53 30.66
CA GLU A 68 4.44 -29.70 31.85
C GLU A 68 5.63 -30.65 31.60
N ALA A 69 5.49 -31.60 30.67
CA ALA A 69 6.55 -32.51 30.24
C ALA A 69 7.50 -31.94 29.16
N GLY A 70 7.43 -30.64 28.85
CA GLY A 70 8.26 -29.99 27.82
C GLY A 70 7.83 -30.26 26.37
N LYS A 71 6.73 -31.01 26.16
CA LYS A 71 6.20 -31.32 24.83
C LYS A 71 5.34 -30.17 24.30
N LEU A 72 5.46 -29.85 23.01
CA LEU A 72 4.53 -28.94 22.34
C LEU A 72 3.17 -29.62 22.14
N ILE A 73 2.11 -28.95 22.58
CA ILE A 73 0.72 -29.35 22.38
C ILE A 73 -0.06 -28.26 21.64
N PRO A 74 -1.07 -28.60 20.83
CA PRO A 74 -1.93 -27.61 20.20
C PRO A 74 -2.59 -26.70 21.24
N ILE A 75 -2.63 -25.39 20.97
CA ILE A 75 -3.19 -24.40 21.92
C ILE A 75 -4.66 -24.69 22.25
N SER A 76 -5.41 -25.27 21.30
CA SER A 76 -6.80 -25.68 21.45
C SER A 76 -7.01 -26.78 22.51
N THR A 77 -5.95 -27.52 22.84
CA THR A 77 -5.94 -28.58 23.86
C THR A 77 -5.20 -28.20 25.13
N ALA A 78 -4.56 -27.02 25.15
CA ALA A 78 -3.82 -26.51 26.29
C ALA A 78 -4.75 -25.92 27.36
N SER A 79 -4.41 -26.07 28.64
CA SER A 79 -5.14 -25.46 29.75
C SER A 79 -5.03 -23.93 29.72
N ALA A 80 -5.96 -23.23 30.38
CA ALA A 80 -5.94 -21.77 30.43
C ALA A 80 -4.60 -21.21 30.98
N GLN A 81 -4.02 -21.88 31.97
CA GLN A 81 -2.73 -21.53 32.56
C GLN A 81 -1.59 -21.71 31.54
N GLN A 82 -1.59 -22.82 30.79
CA GLN A 82 -0.59 -23.06 29.75
C GLN A 82 -0.69 -22.04 28.62
N GLN A 83 -1.91 -21.66 28.24
CA GLN A 83 -2.13 -20.61 27.24
C GLN A 83 -1.63 -19.25 27.73
N ALA A 84 -2.00 -18.86 28.95
CA ALA A 84 -1.57 -17.60 29.55
C ALA A 84 -0.04 -17.53 29.69
N GLN A 85 0.61 -18.61 30.11
CA GLN A 85 2.06 -18.67 30.20
C GLN A 85 2.70 -18.58 28.81
N ALA A 86 2.18 -19.34 27.84
CA ALA A 86 2.71 -19.37 26.49
C ALA A 86 2.59 -18.01 25.79
N PHE A 87 1.59 -17.19 26.10
CA PHE A 87 1.35 -15.88 25.48
C PHE A 87 1.59 -14.69 26.44
N SER A 88 2.27 -14.93 27.57
CA SER A 88 2.63 -13.88 28.53
C SER A 88 3.59 -12.83 27.97
N ALA A 89 4.38 -13.22 26.97
CA ALA A 89 5.28 -12.35 26.22
C ALA A 89 5.34 -12.77 24.75
N TYR A 90 5.62 -11.80 23.89
CA TYR A 90 5.94 -12.00 22.48
C TYR A 90 7.09 -11.07 22.08
N GLU A 91 7.81 -11.47 21.04
CA GLU A 91 8.89 -10.70 20.45
C GLU A 91 8.37 -10.00 19.19
N VAL A 92 8.68 -8.72 19.03
CA VAL A 92 8.40 -7.99 17.81
C VAL A 92 9.56 -8.22 16.85
N ALA A 93 9.32 -9.01 15.81
CA ALA A 93 10.25 -9.11 14.68
C ALA A 93 9.97 -7.95 13.71
N ASP A 94 10.76 -6.88 13.79
CA ASP A 94 10.72 -5.76 12.83
C ASP A 94 11.52 -6.10 11.56
N ASP A 95 11.15 -7.21 10.91
CA ASP A 95 11.83 -7.77 9.74
C ASP A 95 10.86 -8.65 8.90
N LEU A 96 11.18 -8.89 7.63
CA LEU A 96 10.49 -9.84 6.77
C LEU A 96 10.97 -11.27 7.07
N VAL A 97 10.21 -12.00 7.88
CA VAL A 97 10.50 -13.40 8.20
C VAL A 97 9.99 -14.32 7.10
N LEU A 98 10.90 -15.13 6.54
CA LEU A 98 10.64 -16.05 5.44
C LEU A 98 10.82 -17.53 5.85
N PRO A 99 10.23 -18.48 5.13
CA PRO A 99 10.54 -19.90 5.29
C PRO A 99 11.99 -20.25 4.96
N GLU A 100 12.47 -21.37 5.49
CA GLU A 100 13.79 -21.91 5.17
C GLU A 100 13.96 -22.10 3.64
N GLY A 101 15.11 -21.67 3.11
CA GLY A 101 15.41 -21.70 1.67
C GLY A 101 14.92 -20.49 0.87
N PHE A 102 14.17 -19.55 1.48
CA PHE A 102 13.78 -18.29 0.86
C PHE A 102 14.63 -17.13 1.37
N THR A 103 14.86 -16.16 0.48
CA THR A 103 15.56 -14.91 0.78
C THR A 103 14.80 -13.75 0.16
N TYR A 104 15.11 -12.53 0.60
CA TYR A 104 14.64 -11.31 -0.05
C TYR A 104 15.82 -10.36 -0.24
N ASP A 105 15.69 -9.47 -1.23
CA ASP A 105 16.62 -8.37 -1.47
C ASP A 105 15.80 -7.08 -1.57
N ILE A 106 16.36 -5.96 -1.08
CA ILE A 106 15.75 -4.64 -1.22
C ILE A 106 16.17 -4.07 -2.58
N ILE A 107 15.19 -3.84 -3.46
CA ILE A 107 15.44 -3.27 -4.79
C ILE A 107 15.54 -1.74 -4.74
N ALA A 108 14.67 -1.10 -3.97
CA ALA A 108 14.64 0.35 -3.80
C ALA A 108 13.90 0.70 -2.50
N ALA A 109 14.25 1.83 -1.92
CA ALA A 109 13.60 2.42 -0.75
C ALA A 109 13.30 3.90 -0.99
N TRP A 110 12.37 4.46 -0.22
CA TRP A 110 12.06 5.89 -0.25
C TRP A 110 13.35 6.72 -0.12
N GLY A 111 13.49 7.75 -0.96
CA GLY A 111 14.68 8.61 -1.00
C GLY A 111 15.77 8.17 -1.98
N ASP A 112 15.78 6.91 -2.43
CA ASP A 112 16.73 6.46 -3.45
C ASP A 112 16.59 7.26 -4.74
N LYS A 113 17.67 7.52 -5.47
CA LYS A 113 17.60 8.30 -6.71
C LYS A 113 16.74 7.62 -7.78
N VAL A 114 15.89 8.41 -8.45
CA VAL A 114 15.10 7.99 -9.62
C VAL A 114 15.03 9.16 -10.60
N GLY A 115 15.78 9.08 -11.69
CA GLY A 115 15.87 10.16 -12.68
C GLY A 115 16.37 11.48 -12.08
N ASP A 116 15.56 12.53 -12.22
CA ASP A 116 15.78 13.89 -11.68
C ASP A 116 15.21 14.08 -10.26
N SER A 117 14.69 13.01 -9.65
CA SER A 117 14.05 13.01 -8.34
C SER A 117 14.47 11.75 -7.55
N HIS A 118 13.60 11.27 -6.68
CA HIS A 118 13.84 10.15 -5.77
C HIS A 118 12.65 9.18 -5.76
N PHE A 119 12.84 7.97 -5.26
CA PHE A 119 11.81 6.95 -5.07
C PHE A 119 10.82 7.47 -4.02
N GLY A 120 9.52 7.42 -4.32
CA GLY A 120 8.48 8.06 -3.51
C GLY A 120 8.16 7.31 -2.21
N TYR A 121 7.25 7.90 -1.43
CA TYR A 121 6.86 7.41 -0.11
C TYR A 121 5.68 6.44 -0.21
N ASN A 122 5.66 5.43 0.68
CA ASN A 122 4.63 4.39 0.74
C ASN A 122 4.33 3.79 -0.64
N ASN A 123 5.29 3.02 -1.15
CA ASN A 123 5.05 2.27 -2.37
C ASN A 123 3.89 1.29 -2.17
N ASP A 124 3.06 1.15 -3.20
CA ASP A 124 1.94 0.22 -3.22
C ASP A 124 2.07 -0.67 -4.47
N TYR A 125 1.05 -0.70 -5.34
CA TYR A 125 1.05 -1.52 -6.54
C TYR A 125 2.30 -1.30 -7.39
N LEU A 126 2.82 -2.40 -7.95
CA LEU A 126 3.84 -2.37 -8.97
C LEU A 126 3.54 -3.33 -10.12
N SER A 127 4.12 -3.04 -11.27
CA SER A 127 4.12 -3.91 -12.45
C SER A 127 5.54 -4.08 -12.97
N PHE A 128 5.87 -5.29 -13.42
CA PHE A 128 7.13 -5.60 -14.09
C PHE A 128 6.89 -5.72 -15.60
N VAL A 129 7.66 -4.95 -16.37
CA VAL A 129 7.67 -4.99 -17.84
C VAL A 129 9.03 -5.46 -18.29
N GLU A 130 9.11 -6.67 -18.84
CA GLU A 130 10.35 -7.21 -19.39
C GLU A 130 10.79 -6.39 -20.62
N THR A 131 12.06 -5.97 -20.63
CA THR A 131 12.66 -5.25 -21.76
C THR A 131 13.72 -6.07 -22.49
N GLY A 132 14.14 -7.18 -21.88
CA GLY A 132 15.14 -8.10 -22.40
C GLY A 132 15.34 -9.27 -21.43
N LYS A 133 16.14 -10.26 -21.82
CA LYS A 133 16.40 -11.43 -20.98
C LYS A 133 17.06 -11.01 -19.67
N GLY A 134 16.34 -11.13 -18.57
CA GLY A 134 16.85 -10.72 -17.25
C GLY A 134 16.89 -9.21 -17.07
N GLU A 135 16.15 -8.45 -17.86
CA GLU A 135 16.06 -6.99 -17.78
C GLU A 135 14.60 -6.56 -17.77
N GLY A 136 14.31 -5.47 -17.07
CA GLY A 136 12.98 -4.88 -17.15
C GLY A 136 12.83 -3.56 -16.43
N LEU A 137 11.61 -3.06 -16.50
CA LEU A 137 11.16 -1.86 -15.81
C LEU A 137 10.15 -2.27 -14.74
N LEU A 138 10.28 -1.69 -13.55
CA LEU A 138 9.23 -1.69 -12.54
C LEU A 138 8.52 -0.33 -12.59
N THR A 139 7.21 -0.36 -12.81
CA THR A 139 6.34 0.80 -12.58
C THR A 139 5.74 0.67 -11.19
N VAL A 140 6.01 1.62 -10.30
CA VAL A 140 5.66 1.56 -8.88
C VAL A 140 4.79 2.76 -8.51
N ASN A 141 3.66 2.52 -7.86
CA ASN A 141 2.80 3.58 -7.32
C ASN A 141 3.30 4.01 -5.94
N PHE A 142 3.14 5.30 -5.64
CA PHE A 142 3.39 5.92 -4.33
C PHE A 142 2.10 6.59 -3.88
N GLU A 143 1.41 5.95 -2.94
CA GLU A 143 -0.03 6.19 -2.76
C GLU A 143 -0.33 7.42 -1.88
N TYR A 144 0.26 7.51 -0.70
CA TYR A 144 -0.10 8.54 0.28
C TYR A 144 1.03 8.87 1.25
N ILE A 145 0.87 9.98 1.97
CA ILE A 145 1.78 10.40 3.04
C ILE A 145 1.22 9.99 4.41
N SER A 146 1.96 9.13 5.12
CA SER A 146 1.77 8.90 6.55
C SER A 146 2.41 10.05 7.33
N ALA A 147 1.61 11.08 7.66
CA ALA A 147 2.11 12.37 8.14
C ALA A 147 3.15 12.27 9.29
N LYS A 148 2.86 11.50 10.35
CA LYS A 148 3.77 11.36 11.50
C LYS A 148 5.14 10.78 11.14
N PRO A 149 5.25 9.53 10.62
CA PRO A 149 6.55 8.96 10.29
C PRO A 149 7.24 9.73 9.17
N TRP A 150 6.50 10.28 8.20
CA TRP A 150 7.07 11.12 7.14
C TRP A 150 7.76 12.35 7.71
N ILE A 151 7.08 13.15 8.55
CA ILE A 151 7.67 14.34 9.22
C ILE A 151 8.91 13.96 10.04
N GLN A 152 8.82 12.88 10.81
CA GLN A 152 9.89 12.43 11.72
C GLN A 152 11.15 11.98 10.98
N THR A 153 11.01 11.45 9.77
CA THR A 153 12.12 10.81 9.04
C THR A 153 12.52 11.53 7.75
N TYR A 154 11.74 12.53 7.30
CA TYR A 154 11.97 13.25 6.04
C TYR A 154 13.41 13.74 5.88
N GLN A 155 13.93 14.47 6.87
CA GLN A 155 15.30 14.98 6.78
C GLN A 155 16.35 13.87 6.74
N LYS A 156 16.12 12.78 7.47
CA LYS A 156 17.03 11.63 7.49
C LYS A 156 17.07 10.92 6.13
N VAL A 157 15.92 10.80 5.46
CA VAL A 157 15.80 10.06 4.21
C VAL A 157 16.10 10.94 2.99
N ILE A 158 15.53 12.14 2.93
CA ILE A 158 15.64 13.06 1.78
C ILE A 158 16.88 13.97 1.88
N GLY A 159 17.46 14.12 3.06
CA GLY A 159 18.60 15.01 3.30
C GLY A 159 18.26 16.50 3.27
N LYS A 160 16.97 16.86 3.24
CA LYS A 160 16.47 18.24 3.25
C LYS A 160 15.61 18.51 4.47
N SER A 161 15.79 19.65 5.11
CA SER A 161 14.91 20.10 6.18
C SER A 161 13.70 20.84 5.62
N LEU A 162 12.54 20.65 6.24
CA LEU A 162 11.32 21.39 5.98
C LEU A 162 10.88 22.13 7.26
N PRO A 163 10.09 23.22 7.16
CA PRO A 163 9.74 24.07 8.30
C PRO A 163 8.62 23.47 9.17
N PHE A 164 8.66 22.17 9.48
CA PHE A 164 7.56 21.48 10.17
C PHE A 164 7.20 22.10 11.52
N ALA A 165 8.18 22.32 12.40
CA ALA A 165 7.94 22.90 13.72
C ALA A 165 7.39 24.33 13.65
N LYS A 166 7.95 25.16 12.75
CA LYS A 166 7.48 26.54 12.54
C LYS A 166 6.06 26.58 11.95
N LEU A 167 5.78 25.65 11.05
CA LEU A 167 4.45 25.53 10.45
C LEU A 167 3.43 25.08 11.50
N GLU A 168 3.76 24.08 12.32
CA GLU A 168 2.92 23.60 13.42
C GLU A 168 2.61 24.73 14.41
N GLU A 169 3.61 25.49 14.83
CA GLU A 169 3.45 26.67 15.68
C GLU A 169 2.51 27.70 15.06
N ALA A 170 2.70 28.00 13.76
CA ALA A 170 1.89 28.99 13.05
C ALA A 170 0.42 28.57 12.85
N VAL A 171 0.14 27.27 12.69
CA VAL A 171 -1.23 26.77 12.47
C VAL A 171 -1.97 26.44 13.77
N THR A 172 -1.26 26.19 14.87
CA THR A 172 -1.85 25.82 16.16
C THR A 172 -2.95 26.79 16.64
N PRO A 173 -2.78 28.13 16.56
CA PRO A 173 -3.81 29.08 17.00
C PRO A 173 -5.14 28.96 16.23
N ALA A 174 -5.11 28.48 14.98
CA ALA A 174 -6.32 28.30 14.17
C ALA A 174 -7.17 27.09 14.61
N GLY A 175 -6.57 26.14 15.33
CA GLY A 175 -7.25 24.94 15.81
C GLY A 175 -8.03 24.22 14.71
N LYS A 176 -9.27 23.83 15.00
CA LYS A 176 -10.15 23.13 14.05
C LYS A 176 -10.65 24.00 12.89
N ALA A 177 -10.59 25.33 13.02
CA ALA A 177 -11.01 26.22 11.94
C ALA A 177 -10.05 26.15 10.73
N GLY A 178 -8.78 25.80 10.98
CA GLY A 178 -7.75 25.70 9.97
C GLY A 178 -7.36 27.06 9.38
N ILE A 179 -6.40 27.03 8.46
CA ILE A 179 -5.92 28.22 7.75
C ILE A 179 -6.19 28.04 6.26
N ASN A 180 -6.86 29.01 5.65
CA ASN A 180 -7.03 29.07 4.19
C ASN A 180 -5.93 29.94 3.57
N VAL A 181 -4.91 29.30 2.98
CA VAL A 181 -3.78 29.99 2.33
C VAL A 181 -3.98 30.23 0.84
N PHE A 182 -5.09 29.77 0.24
CA PHE A 182 -5.34 29.97 -1.20
C PHE A 182 -5.49 31.44 -1.62
N PRO A 183 -6.20 32.32 -0.88
CA PRO A 183 -6.37 33.72 -1.27
C PRO A 183 -5.18 34.61 -0.85
N VAL A 184 -4.18 34.04 -0.18
CA VAL A 184 -3.08 34.78 0.43
C VAL A 184 -1.91 34.91 -0.56
N PRO A 185 -1.26 36.09 -0.69
CA PRO A 185 -0.09 36.26 -1.54
C PRO A 185 1.06 35.30 -1.18
N GLU A 186 1.89 34.93 -2.16
CA GLU A 186 3.03 34.01 -1.95
C GLU A 186 4.12 34.59 -1.05
N THR A 187 4.12 35.91 -0.83
CA THR A 187 5.02 36.58 0.10
C THR A 187 4.64 36.37 1.56
N ASP A 188 3.44 35.87 1.85
CA ASP A 188 3.02 35.56 3.22
C ASP A 188 3.84 34.38 3.79
N PRO A 189 4.42 34.52 5.00
CA PRO A 189 5.28 33.48 5.57
C PRO A 189 4.58 32.14 5.79
N ILE A 190 3.30 32.13 6.20
CA ILE A 190 2.55 30.89 6.46
C ILE A 190 2.22 30.22 5.13
N ALA A 191 1.72 30.99 4.16
CA ALA A 191 1.43 30.48 2.82
C ALA A 191 2.68 29.87 2.16
N LYS A 192 3.85 30.50 2.33
CA LYS A 192 5.13 29.98 1.84
C LYS A 192 5.49 28.63 2.47
N MET A 193 5.42 28.51 3.80
CA MET A 193 5.72 27.25 4.51
C MET A 193 4.74 26.14 4.12
N VAL A 194 3.43 26.46 4.03
CA VAL A 194 2.41 25.48 3.59
C VAL A 194 2.72 24.98 2.19
N ARG A 195 3.03 25.88 1.24
CA ARG A 195 3.37 25.49 -0.14
C ARG A 195 4.63 24.64 -0.20
N GLU A 196 5.66 24.98 0.57
CA GLU A 196 6.91 24.23 0.63
C GLU A 196 6.67 22.78 1.11
N VAL A 197 5.96 22.62 2.24
CA VAL A 197 5.62 21.29 2.79
C VAL A 197 4.70 20.51 1.85
N ALA A 198 3.66 21.16 1.29
CA ALA A 198 2.72 20.52 0.38
C ALA A 198 3.40 20.06 -0.92
N LYS A 199 4.32 20.86 -1.48
CA LYS A 199 5.11 20.46 -2.65
C LYS A 199 5.96 19.24 -2.35
N ALA A 200 6.67 19.22 -1.21
CA ALA A 200 7.46 18.06 -0.82
C ALA A 200 6.61 16.79 -0.69
N ALA A 201 5.45 16.88 -0.02
CA ALA A 201 4.50 15.78 0.09
C ALA A 201 4.00 15.31 -1.29
N LEU A 202 3.69 16.23 -2.20
CA LEU A 202 3.21 15.88 -3.55
C LEU A 202 4.32 15.32 -4.45
N ILE A 203 5.59 15.66 -4.20
CA ILE A 203 6.74 15.05 -4.87
C ILE A 203 6.90 13.58 -4.46
N ASP A 204 6.55 13.24 -3.22
CA ASP A 204 6.67 11.88 -2.68
C ASP A 204 5.56 10.91 -3.14
N VAL A 205 4.46 11.41 -3.71
CA VAL A 205 3.38 10.57 -4.26
C VAL A 205 3.42 10.50 -5.80
N GLY A 206 2.65 9.59 -6.39
CA GLY A 206 2.53 9.44 -7.84
C GLY A 206 3.06 8.09 -8.33
N ILE A 207 3.88 8.11 -9.38
CA ILE A 207 4.44 6.91 -10.01
C ILE A 207 5.97 7.05 -10.17
N GLY A 208 6.68 5.95 -9.98
CA GLY A 208 8.08 5.79 -10.34
C GLY A 208 8.24 4.71 -11.40
N VAL A 209 9.12 4.95 -12.36
CA VAL A 209 9.61 3.94 -13.28
C VAL A 209 11.08 3.74 -12.95
N ILE A 210 11.46 2.50 -12.64
CA ILE A 210 12.83 2.13 -12.32
C ILE A 210 13.26 0.95 -13.17
N SER A 211 14.51 0.97 -13.61
CA SER A 211 15.12 -0.08 -14.42
C SER A 211 15.90 -1.05 -13.54
N VAL A 212 15.74 -2.34 -13.85
CA VAL A 212 16.34 -3.45 -13.12
C VAL A 212 16.97 -4.46 -14.06
N ILE A 213 18.05 -5.08 -13.61
CA ILE A 213 18.74 -6.18 -14.31
C ILE A 213 19.02 -7.31 -13.32
N ARG A 214 19.00 -8.54 -13.83
CA ARG A 214 19.41 -9.72 -13.10
C ARG A 214 20.92 -9.91 -13.28
N ASN A 215 21.67 -9.86 -12.18
CA ASN A 215 23.11 -10.06 -12.19
C ASN A 215 23.49 -11.55 -12.32
N ASP A 216 24.79 -11.84 -12.38
CA ASP A 216 25.32 -13.21 -12.54
C ASP A 216 24.97 -14.15 -11.38
N ASP A 217 24.77 -13.60 -10.17
CA ASP A 217 24.28 -14.35 -8.99
C ASP A 217 22.78 -14.62 -9.04
N GLY A 218 22.10 -14.15 -10.09
CA GLY A 218 20.67 -14.30 -10.26
C GLY A 218 19.81 -13.31 -9.46
N LYS A 219 20.40 -12.27 -8.86
CA LYS A 219 19.71 -11.22 -8.10
C LYS A 219 19.30 -10.05 -8.99
N TRP A 220 18.13 -9.48 -8.72
CA TRP A 220 17.69 -8.26 -9.38
C TRP A 220 18.29 -7.04 -8.69
N VAL A 221 18.86 -6.13 -9.47
CA VAL A 221 19.47 -4.89 -8.99
C VAL A 221 19.06 -3.70 -9.85
N ARG A 222 19.04 -2.50 -9.26
CA ARG A 222 18.80 -1.24 -9.98
C ARG A 222 19.93 -0.97 -10.98
N THR A 223 19.57 -0.57 -12.19
CA THR A 223 20.56 -0.07 -13.17
C THR A 223 20.70 1.44 -13.15
N ASN A 224 19.74 2.16 -12.55
CA ASN A 224 19.70 3.64 -12.52
C ASN A 224 19.82 4.26 -13.92
N SER A 225 19.14 3.65 -14.90
CA SER A 225 19.27 4.06 -16.30
C SER A 225 18.60 5.43 -16.58
N PRO A 226 18.90 6.05 -17.74
CA PRO A 226 18.19 7.25 -18.18
C PRO A 226 16.67 7.07 -18.39
N ALA A 227 16.17 5.83 -18.41
CA ALA A 227 14.73 5.56 -18.47
C ALA A 227 14.04 5.71 -17.11
N ASP A 228 14.81 5.74 -16.01
CA ASP A 228 14.27 5.95 -14.67
C ASP A 228 13.59 7.32 -14.59
N ARG A 229 12.36 7.34 -14.08
CA ARG A 229 11.54 8.54 -14.11
C ARG A 229 10.58 8.62 -12.93
N ARG A 230 10.37 9.83 -12.42
CA ARG A 230 9.25 10.17 -11.53
C ARG A 230 8.16 10.91 -12.29
N ILE A 231 6.92 10.53 -11.99
CA ILE A 231 5.70 11.28 -12.28
C ILE A 231 5.09 11.57 -10.91
N THR A 232 5.14 12.81 -10.46
CA THR A 232 4.76 13.19 -9.10
C THR A 232 3.33 13.74 -9.05
N GLY A 233 2.81 13.97 -7.84
CA GLY A 233 1.53 14.65 -7.64
C GLY A 233 1.50 16.10 -8.14
N ILE A 234 2.64 16.68 -8.50
CA ILE A 234 2.77 18.03 -9.09
C ILE A 234 3.44 18.04 -10.47
N SER A 235 3.53 16.89 -11.16
CA SER A 235 4.02 16.88 -12.54
C SER A 235 3.20 17.80 -13.44
N GLY A 236 3.88 18.66 -14.18
CA GLY A 236 3.30 19.73 -14.99
C GLY A 236 3.16 21.08 -14.28
N LEU A 237 3.28 21.15 -12.95
CA LEU A 237 3.12 22.43 -12.25
C LEU A 237 4.30 23.39 -12.51
N GLU A 238 5.53 22.86 -12.49
CA GLU A 238 6.77 23.66 -12.56
C GLU A 238 7.77 23.15 -13.61
N ASP A 239 7.57 21.93 -14.12
CA ASP A 239 8.52 21.23 -14.99
C ASP A 239 8.02 21.11 -16.45
N GLY A 240 6.83 21.64 -16.76
CA GLY A 240 6.20 21.54 -18.07
C GLY A 240 5.79 20.12 -18.48
N ARG A 241 5.93 19.11 -17.61
CA ARG A 241 5.59 17.70 -17.88
C ARG A 241 4.11 17.42 -17.61
N TYR A 242 3.23 18.19 -18.26
CA TYR A 242 1.78 18.08 -18.07
C TYR A 242 1.23 16.69 -18.40
N LEU A 243 0.44 16.16 -17.49
CA LEU A 243 -0.38 14.99 -17.74
C LEU A 243 -1.55 15.37 -18.66
N LYS A 244 -1.86 14.50 -19.62
CA LYS A 244 -2.95 14.72 -20.57
C LYS A 244 -4.22 14.09 -20.03
N SER A 245 -5.34 14.80 -20.16
CA SER A 245 -6.67 14.21 -20.08
C SER A 245 -7.16 13.87 -21.48
N THR A 246 -7.79 12.72 -21.65
CA THR A 246 -8.37 12.28 -22.93
C THR A 246 -9.77 11.72 -22.72
N GLY A 247 -10.55 11.59 -23.80
CA GLY A 247 -11.93 11.07 -23.74
C GLY A 247 -12.99 12.11 -23.32
N PRO A 248 -14.25 11.69 -23.12
CA PRO A 248 -15.37 12.61 -22.90
C PRO A 248 -15.22 13.54 -21.70
N ALA A 249 -14.52 13.10 -20.64
CA ALA A 249 -14.31 13.88 -19.42
C ALA A 249 -13.46 15.16 -19.65
N VAL A 250 -12.74 15.27 -20.77
CA VAL A 250 -12.01 16.49 -21.16
C VAL A 250 -12.93 17.70 -21.24
N ALA A 251 -14.21 17.49 -21.57
CA ALA A 251 -15.21 18.57 -21.58
C ALA A 251 -15.38 19.24 -20.20
N VAL A 252 -15.16 18.51 -19.09
CA VAL A 252 -15.21 19.06 -17.73
C VAL A 252 -14.04 20.00 -17.47
N PHE A 253 -12.82 19.60 -17.86
CA PHE A 253 -11.61 20.41 -17.65
C PHE A 253 -11.56 21.65 -18.54
N ASN A 254 -12.15 21.59 -19.74
CA ASN A 254 -12.24 22.73 -20.66
C ASN A 254 -13.43 23.67 -20.36
N LYS A 255 -14.30 23.31 -19.40
CA LYS A 255 -15.46 24.11 -19.05
C LYS A 255 -15.02 25.42 -18.40
N LYS A 256 -15.55 26.55 -18.91
CA LYS A 256 -15.39 27.85 -18.24
C LYS A 256 -16.39 27.94 -17.07
N GLY A 257 -15.92 28.29 -15.87
CA GLY A 257 -16.74 28.44 -14.65
C GLY A 257 -16.37 27.46 -13.52
N LYS A 258 -16.96 27.63 -12.34
CA LYS A 258 -16.80 26.71 -11.18
C LYS A 258 -18.02 25.79 -11.08
N GLY A 259 -17.80 24.48 -10.90
CA GLY A 259 -18.85 23.50 -10.58
C GLY A 259 -19.59 22.89 -11.79
N TYR A 260 -20.51 21.97 -11.49
CA TYR A 260 -21.39 21.33 -12.47
C TYR A 260 -22.50 22.32 -12.90
N LEU A 261 -22.23 23.17 -13.90
CA LEU A 261 -23.31 23.88 -14.62
C LEU A 261 -24.02 22.90 -15.57
N ASP A 262 -24.60 21.82 -15.06
CA ASP A 262 -25.32 20.81 -15.85
C ASP A 262 -26.84 21.04 -15.84
N LYS A 263 -27.33 21.99 -15.02
CA LYS A 263 -28.75 22.27 -14.79
C LYS A 263 -29.53 21.04 -14.29
N LEU A 264 -28.86 20.00 -13.77
CA LEU A 264 -29.50 18.75 -13.40
C LEU A 264 -30.05 18.72 -11.97
N GLY A 265 -29.70 19.71 -11.13
CA GLY A 265 -30.30 19.86 -9.79
C GLY A 265 -29.83 18.80 -8.80
#